data_AF-B2KC10-F1
#
_entry.id   AF-B2KC10-F1
#
_cell.length_a   1.000
_cell.length_b   1.000
_cell.length_c   1.000
_cell.angle_alpha   90.00
_cell.angle_beta   90.00
_cell.angle_gamma   90.00
#
_symmetry.space_group_name_H-M   'P 1'
#
loop_
_entity.id
_entity.type
_entity.pdbx_description
1 polymer ?
#
loop_
_entity_poly.entity_id
_entity_poly.type
_entity_poly.pdbx_seq_one_letter_code
_entity_poly.pdbx_strand_id
1 'polypeptide(L)'
;MGKITNILNKKITPLNGSSGFTMMELLVIFILVAVLAQIAIVAYRRSVEDAKLDRAKAIFEEVMLGHQKFMIDNPSARLNSGPLNLVTKGSCDLGNRYTGFGGTIFSPNVLINCGYVQARNWAEADFIFNICGVSSFNNCATGIGGTMVGKESAGRYKDKVFLYYTSQGVVAK
;
A
#
# COMPACT_ATOMS: atom_id res chain seq x y z
N MET A 1 -67.84 -41.32 -10.84
CA MET A 1 -66.73 -40.50 -10.33
C MET A 1 -65.47 -41.34 -10.35
N GLY A 2 -64.64 -41.14 -11.36
CA GLY A 2 -63.46 -41.96 -11.62
C GLY A 2 -62.21 -41.09 -11.82
N LYS A 3 -61.05 -41.76 -11.81
CA LYS A 3 -59.71 -41.24 -12.17
C LYS A 3 -59.03 -40.27 -11.18
N ILE A 4 -58.62 -40.76 -10.01
CA ILE A 4 -57.50 -40.14 -9.26
C ILE A 4 -56.44 -41.18 -8.83
N THR A 5 -56.72 -42.49 -8.90
CA THR A 5 -55.89 -43.51 -8.23
C THR A 5 -54.60 -43.96 -8.96
N ASN A 6 -54.25 -43.42 -10.13
CA ASN A 6 -53.12 -43.95 -10.94
C ASN A 6 -51.91 -43.01 -11.15
N ILE A 7 -51.75 -41.95 -10.34
CA ILE A 7 -50.55 -41.10 -10.42
C ILE A 7 -49.46 -41.53 -9.41
N LEU A 8 -49.80 -42.35 -8.41
CA LEU A 8 -48.86 -42.72 -7.33
C LEU A 8 -48.02 -43.97 -7.61
N ASN A 9 -48.05 -44.53 -8.82
CA ASN A 9 -47.23 -45.70 -9.18
C ASN A 9 -46.24 -45.40 -10.31
N LYS A 10 -45.70 -44.18 -10.34
CA LYS A 10 -44.45 -43.93 -11.06
C LYS A 10 -43.34 -44.52 -10.21
N LYS A 11 -43.04 -45.80 -10.42
CA LYS A 11 -41.87 -46.48 -9.89
C LYS A 11 -40.66 -45.60 -10.23
N ILE A 12 -40.10 -44.92 -9.23
CA ILE A 12 -38.85 -44.19 -9.36
C ILE A 12 -37.80 -45.28 -9.53
N THR A 13 -37.55 -45.68 -10.78
CA THR A 13 -36.39 -46.49 -11.14
C THR A 13 -35.18 -45.64 -10.81
N PRO A 14 -34.31 -46.03 -9.85
CA PRO A 14 -33.03 -45.38 -9.71
C PRO A 14 -32.33 -45.49 -11.06
N LEU A 15 -31.91 -44.36 -11.61
CA LEU A 15 -31.02 -44.33 -12.77
C LEU A 15 -29.78 -45.13 -12.37
N ASN A 16 -29.72 -46.38 -12.85
CA ASN A 16 -28.63 -47.30 -12.57
C ASN A 16 -27.39 -46.82 -13.32
N GLY A 17 -26.68 -45.91 -12.69
CA GLY A 17 -25.45 -45.31 -13.16
C GLY A 17 -24.63 -44.74 -12.00
N SER A 18 -24.81 -45.25 -10.78
CA SER A 18 -23.98 -44.90 -9.64
C SER A 18 -22.63 -45.61 -9.75
N SER A 19 -21.78 -45.17 -10.67
CA SER A 19 -20.36 -45.46 -10.58
C SER A 19 -19.83 -44.75 -9.34
N GLY A 20 -19.61 -45.51 -8.27
CA GLY A 20 -19.00 -44.99 -7.05
C GLY A 20 -17.61 -44.44 -7.36
N PHE A 21 -17.33 -43.23 -6.88
CA PHE A 21 -16.01 -42.61 -6.97
C PHE A 21 -15.00 -43.56 -6.34
N THR A 22 -13.99 -43.99 -7.09
CA THR A 22 -13.01 -44.94 -6.54
C THR A 22 -12.13 -44.21 -5.52
N MET A 23 -11.74 -44.87 -4.43
CA MET A 23 -10.83 -44.25 -3.44
C MET A 23 -9.49 -43.84 -4.09
N MET A 24 -9.06 -44.59 -5.11
CA MET A 24 -7.83 -44.30 -5.83
C MET A 24 -7.94 -43.02 -6.66
N GLU A 25 -9.10 -42.74 -7.23
CA GLU A 25 -9.35 -41.51 -7.99
C GLU A 25 -9.26 -40.27 -7.10
N LEU A 26 -9.77 -40.37 -5.86
CA LEU A 26 -9.61 -39.29 -4.87
C LEU A 26 -8.15 -39.11 -4.45
N LEU A 27 -7.40 -40.21 -4.28
CA LEU A 27 -5.98 -40.16 -3.90
C LEU A 27 -5.12 -39.44 -4.95
N VAL A 28 -5.30 -39.77 -6.23
CA VAL A 28 -4.54 -39.13 -7.32
C VAL A 28 -4.87 -37.63 -7.38
N ILE A 29 -6.14 -37.26 -7.25
CA ILE A 29 -6.57 -35.85 -7.24
C ILE A 29 -5.92 -35.09 -6.08
N PHE A 30 -5.88 -35.67 -4.88
CA PHE A 30 -5.28 -35.01 -3.72
C PHE A 30 -3.77 -34.75 -3.94
N ILE A 31 -3.05 -35.72 -4.51
CA ILE A 31 -1.63 -35.53 -4.86
C ILE A 31 -1.47 -34.40 -5.88
N LEU A 32 -2.32 -34.35 -6.91
CA LEU A 32 -2.27 -33.28 -7.90
C LEU A 32 -2.57 -31.91 -7.28
N VAL A 33 -3.57 -31.80 -6.42
CA VAL A 33 -3.90 -30.54 -5.71
C VAL A 33 -2.76 -30.12 -4.78
N ALA A 34 -2.13 -31.05 -4.07
CA ALA A 34 -1.00 -30.74 -3.19
C ALA A 34 0.18 -30.12 -3.96
N VAL A 35 0.52 -30.67 -5.13
CA VAL A 35 1.60 -30.13 -5.98
C VAL A 35 1.23 -28.75 -6.52
N LEU A 36 -0.01 -28.56 -7.00
CA LEU A 36 -0.46 -27.27 -7.51
C LEU A 36 -0.50 -26.19 -6.43
N ALA A 37 -0.93 -26.54 -5.21
CA ALA A 37 -0.96 -25.63 -4.08
C ALA A 37 0.44 -25.10 -3.74
N GLN A 38 1.45 -25.97 -3.73
CA GLN A 38 2.83 -25.58 -3.42
C GLN A 38 3.36 -24.51 -4.38
N ILE A 39 3.10 -24.68 -5.69
CA ILE A 39 3.54 -23.72 -6.72
C ILE A 39 2.76 -22.41 -6.60
N ALA A 40 1.44 -22.50 -6.38
CA ALA A 40 0.57 -21.33 -6.25
C ALA A 40 0.97 -20.44 -5.06
N ILE A 41 1.37 -21.02 -3.92
CA ILE A 41 1.79 -20.27 -2.73
C ILE A 41 2.99 -19.36 -3.01
N VAL A 42 4.01 -19.86 -3.72
CA VAL A 42 5.21 -19.08 -4.02
C VAL A 42 4.90 -17.93 -4.98
N ALA A 43 4.10 -18.21 -6.01
CA ALA A 43 3.67 -17.19 -6.97
C ALA A 43 2.83 -16.09 -6.29
N TYR A 44 1.90 -16.48 -5.42
CA TYR A 44 1.05 -15.55 -4.68
C TYR A 44 1.86 -14.61 -3.79
N ARG A 45 2.84 -15.13 -3.03
CA ARG A 45 3.68 -14.30 -2.15
C ARG A 45 4.41 -13.19 -2.91
N ARG A 46 4.96 -13.49 -4.09
CA ARG A 46 5.63 -12.49 -4.94
C ARG A 46 4.65 -11.42 -5.43
N SER A 47 3.48 -11.83 -5.91
CA SER A 47 2.46 -10.90 -6.38
C SER A 47 1.97 -9.95 -5.29
N VAL A 48 1.83 -10.43 -4.05
CA VAL A 48 1.47 -9.58 -2.90
C VAL A 48 2.56 -8.57 -2.59
N GLU A 49 3.84 -8.98 -2.61
CA GLU A 49 4.97 -8.07 -2.41
C GLU A 49 5.05 -6.97 -3.48
N ASP A 50 4.82 -7.32 -4.75
CA ASP A 50 4.84 -6.34 -5.85
C ASP A 50 3.65 -5.37 -5.74
N ALA A 51 2.47 -5.87 -5.37
CA ALA A 51 1.30 -5.02 -5.11
C ALA A 51 1.54 -4.03 -3.95
N LYS A 52 2.31 -4.42 -2.92
CA LYS A 52 2.71 -3.51 -1.84
C LYS A 52 3.61 -2.39 -2.35
N LEU A 53 4.59 -2.70 -3.20
CA LEU A 53 5.44 -1.68 -3.82
C LEU A 53 4.63 -0.71 -4.66
N ASP A 54 3.72 -1.20 -5.50
CA ASP A 54 2.95 -0.33 -6.37
C ASP A 54 2.00 0.58 -5.59
N ARG A 55 1.42 0.08 -4.49
CA ARG A 55 0.69 0.92 -3.54
C ARG A 55 1.59 1.99 -2.92
N ALA A 56 2.81 1.63 -2.52
CA ALA A 56 3.75 2.58 -1.94
C ALA A 56 4.15 3.69 -2.92
N LYS A 57 4.36 3.36 -4.20
CA LYS A 57 4.61 4.35 -5.27
C LYS A 57 3.43 5.31 -5.43
N ALA A 58 2.20 4.79 -5.47
CA ALA A 58 1.01 5.63 -5.59
C ALA A 58 0.85 6.61 -4.40
N ILE A 59 1.09 6.13 -3.18
CA ILE A 59 1.11 6.99 -1.97
C ILE A 59 2.23 8.04 -2.07
N PHE A 60 3.40 7.63 -2.55
CA PHE A 60 4.54 8.52 -2.72
C PHE A 60 4.26 9.65 -3.73
N GLU A 61 3.60 9.33 -4.84
CA GLU A 61 3.12 10.32 -5.82
C GLU A 61 2.06 11.25 -5.24
N GLU A 62 1.17 10.76 -4.38
CA GLU A 62 0.22 11.61 -3.67
C GLU A 62 0.93 12.61 -2.76
N VAL A 63 1.87 12.14 -1.93
CA VAL A 63 2.67 12.99 -1.04
C VAL A 63 3.48 14.01 -1.83
N MET A 64 4.02 13.60 -2.98
CA MET A 64 4.75 14.47 -3.90
C MET A 64 3.89 15.63 -4.41
N LEU A 65 2.72 15.32 -4.97
CA LEU A 65 1.81 16.32 -5.48
C LEU A 65 1.33 17.25 -4.36
N GLY A 66 1.10 16.71 -3.16
CA GLY A 66 0.79 17.49 -1.97
C GLY A 66 1.91 18.45 -1.59
N HIS A 67 3.16 17.99 -1.58
CA HIS A 67 4.32 18.82 -1.32
C HIS A 67 4.49 19.94 -2.35
N GLN A 68 4.35 19.61 -3.65
CA GLN A 68 4.45 20.59 -4.72
C GLN A 68 3.35 21.67 -4.61
N LYS A 69 2.11 21.27 -4.35
CA LYS A 69 0.99 22.21 -4.10
C LYS A 69 1.29 23.13 -2.93
N PHE A 70 1.77 22.59 -1.81
CA PHE A 70 2.13 23.39 -0.64
C PHE A 70 3.21 24.44 -0.96
N MET A 71 4.24 24.07 -1.73
CA MET A 71 5.31 25.00 -2.12
C MET A 71 4.85 26.06 -3.12
N ILE A 72 3.85 25.75 -3.96
CA ILE A 72 3.22 26.74 -4.86
C ILE A 72 2.41 27.75 -4.04
N ASP A 73 1.61 27.27 -3.10
CA ASP A 73 0.76 28.13 -2.25
C ASP A 73 1.58 28.92 -1.22
N ASN A 74 2.75 28.40 -0.82
CA ASN A 74 3.62 28.99 0.19
C ASN A 74 5.08 29.04 -0.31
N PRO A 75 5.41 29.93 -1.26
CA PRO A 75 6.72 29.94 -1.94
C PRO A 75 7.90 30.23 -1.02
N SER A 76 7.67 30.94 0.08
CA SER A 76 8.69 31.22 1.12
C SER A 76 8.75 30.18 2.23
N ALA A 77 7.82 29.21 2.24
CA ALA A 77 7.80 28.15 3.25
C ALA A 77 8.89 27.13 2.97
N ARG A 78 9.50 26.64 4.04
CA ARG A 78 10.49 25.56 3.97
C ARG A 78 10.02 24.44 4.87
N LEU A 79 10.02 23.21 4.38
CA LEU A 79 9.75 22.06 5.25
C LEU A 79 11.02 21.66 6.00
N ASN A 80 10.86 21.20 7.23
CA ASN A 80 11.87 20.45 7.96
C ASN A 80 11.93 19.02 7.41
N SER A 81 13.03 18.32 7.64
CA SER A 81 13.05 16.90 7.36
C SER A 81 12.37 16.10 8.47
N GLY A 82 11.71 15.00 8.11
CA GLY A 82 11.08 14.10 9.07
C GLY A 82 10.01 13.20 8.47
N PRO A 83 9.50 12.23 9.25
CA PRO A 83 8.44 11.33 8.83
C PRO A 83 7.07 12.03 8.81
N LEU A 84 6.19 11.54 7.94
CA LEU A 84 4.75 11.76 8.07
C LEU A 84 4.19 10.79 9.12
N ASN A 85 3.50 11.30 10.14
CA ASN A 85 2.98 10.46 11.22
C ASN A 85 1.59 10.85 11.75
N LEU A 86 0.93 11.82 11.12
CA LEU A 86 -0.43 12.23 11.51
C LEU A 86 -1.50 11.28 10.96
N VAL A 87 -2.30 10.72 11.87
CA VAL A 87 -3.42 9.83 11.54
C VAL A 87 -4.71 10.59 11.22
N THR A 88 -4.82 11.83 11.68
CA THR A 88 -6.00 12.68 11.50
C THR A 88 -5.61 14.04 10.92
N LYS A 89 -6.51 14.63 10.14
CA LYS A 89 -6.38 16.02 9.70
C LYS A 89 -6.53 16.94 10.91
N GLY A 90 -5.53 17.77 11.18
CA GLY A 90 -5.62 18.85 12.16
C GLY A 90 -6.06 20.17 11.52
N SER A 91 -6.07 21.24 12.32
CA SER A 91 -6.17 22.59 11.79
C SER A 91 -4.93 22.91 10.95
N CYS A 92 -5.11 23.62 9.83
CA CYS A 92 -4.00 24.16 9.05
C CYS A 92 -3.37 25.32 9.82
N ASP A 93 -2.61 24.99 10.85
CA ASP A 93 -1.90 25.97 11.65
C ASP A 93 -0.47 26.12 11.12
N LEU A 94 -0.27 27.17 10.34
CA LEU A 94 1.05 27.64 9.96
C LEU A 94 1.81 28.26 11.16
N GLY A 95 1.26 28.21 12.38
CA GLY A 95 1.83 28.69 13.63
C GLY A 95 2.79 27.73 14.31
N ASN A 96 2.83 26.44 13.93
CA ASN A 96 3.82 25.47 14.44
C ASN A 96 5.16 25.65 13.69
N ARG A 97 5.69 26.87 13.79
CA ARG A 97 6.87 27.40 13.12
C ARG A 97 8.09 27.05 13.95
N TYR A 98 9.02 26.32 13.35
CA TYR A 98 10.40 26.37 13.82
C TYR A 98 11.03 27.63 13.23
N THR A 99 11.37 28.60 14.07
CA THR A 99 12.23 29.72 13.67
C THR A 99 13.65 29.20 13.57
N GLY A 100 14.09 28.86 12.36
CA GLY A 100 15.47 28.49 12.07
C GLY A 100 16.17 29.56 11.22
N PHE A 101 17.48 29.44 11.09
CA PHE A 101 18.29 30.35 10.28
C PHE A 101 17.77 30.36 8.83
N GLY A 102 17.27 31.49 8.34
CA GLY A 102 16.79 31.65 6.96
C GLY A 102 15.30 31.42 6.69
N GLY A 103 14.42 31.52 7.70
CA GLY A 103 12.97 31.68 7.50
C GLY A 103 12.08 30.83 8.40
N THR A 104 10.78 30.76 8.04
CA THR A 104 9.80 29.92 8.74
C THR A 104 9.93 28.48 8.25
N ILE A 105 10.30 27.56 9.14
CA ILE A 105 10.42 26.13 8.85
C ILE A 105 9.21 25.39 9.44
N PHE A 106 8.56 24.56 8.63
CA PHE A 106 7.37 23.80 9.00
C PHE A 106 7.67 22.31 9.17
N SER A 107 6.96 21.63 10.07
CA SER A 107 6.98 20.17 10.12
C SER A 107 6.39 19.57 8.82
N PRO A 108 6.91 18.44 8.31
CA PRO A 108 6.31 17.67 7.20
C PRO A 108 4.79 17.44 7.35
N ASN A 109 4.35 17.29 8.59
CA ASN A 109 2.96 17.10 8.99
C ASN A 109 2.01 18.24 8.61
N VAL A 110 2.53 19.43 8.28
CA VAL A 110 1.72 20.53 7.75
C VAL A 110 0.98 20.14 6.47
N LEU A 111 1.55 19.22 5.67
CA LEU A 111 0.91 18.73 4.46
C LEU A 111 -0.40 17.99 4.76
N ILE A 112 -0.44 17.23 5.85
CA ILE A 112 -1.63 16.48 6.26
C ILE A 112 -2.63 17.43 6.94
N ASN A 113 -2.16 18.28 7.85
CA ASN A 113 -3.02 19.25 8.55
C ASN A 113 -3.71 20.22 7.59
N CYS A 114 -2.98 20.73 6.59
CA CYS A 114 -3.54 21.63 5.60
C CYS A 114 -4.30 20.92 4.48
N GLY A 115 -4.35 19.58 4.48
CA GLY A 115 -5.13 18.79 3.53
C GLY A 115 -4.51 18.68 2.14
N TYR A 116 -3.20 18.92 2.00
CA TYR A 116 -2.46 18.65 0.76
C TYR A 116 -2.22 17.15 0.54
N VAL A 117 -2.15 16.39 1.62
CA VAL A 117 -1.98 14.93 1.64
C VAL A 117 -3.07 14.33 2.53
N GLN A 118 -3.59 13.15 2.17
CA GLN A 118 -4.61 12.49 2.98
C GLN A 118 -4.05 12.05 4.34
N ALA A 119 -4.87 12.24 5.38
CA ALA A 119 -4.59 11.69 6.70
C ALA A 119 -4.79 10.17 6.68
N ARG A 120 -3.81 9.42 7.18
CA ARG A 120 -3.85 7.96 7.25
C ARG A 120 -2.91 7.45 8.34
N ASN A 121 -3.05 6.19 8.72
CA ASN A 121 -2.14 5.60 9.68
C ASN A 121 -0.78 5.29 9.02
N TRP A 122 0.13 6.27 9.05
CA TRP A 122 1.49 6.14 8.48
C TRP A 122 2.37 5.16 9.25
N ALA A 123 2.05 4.87 10.51
CA ALA A 123 2.78 3.89 11.32
C ALA A 123 2.45 2.43 10.92
N GLU A 124 1.26 2.21 10.36
CA GLU A 124 0.82 0.89 9.85
C GLU A 124 1.12 0.68 8.36
N ALA A 125 1.68 1.68 7.68
CA ALA A 125 2.06 1.54 6.30
C ALA A 125 3.24 0.56 6.16
N ASP A 126 3.24 -0.25 5.08
CA ASP A 126 4.37 -1.14 4.75
C ASP A 126 5.68 -0.35 4.57
N PHE A 127 5.59 0.97 4.28
CA PHE A 127 6.70 1.88 4.03
C PHE A 127 6.66 3.10 4.95
N ILE A 128 7.84 3.53 5.39
CA ILE A 128 8.03 4.78 6.13
C ILE A 128 8.30 5.89 5.12
N PHE A 129 7.42 6.89 5.10
CA PHE A 129 7.50 8.04 4.22
C PHE A 129 8.13 9.23 4.96
N ASN A 130 9.30 9.65 4.49
CA ASN A 130 10.00 10.81 5.02
C ASN A 130 10.05 11.92 3.97
N ILE A 131 9.86 13.15 4.42
CA ILE A 131 10.11 14.34 3.61
C ILE A 131 11.46 14.89 4.04
N CYS A 132 12.25 15.30 3.07
CA CYS A 132 13.57 15.87 3.26
C CYS A 132 13.54 17.34 2.85
N GLY A 133 13.66 18.17 3.87
CA GLY A 133 13.66 19.61 3.78
C GLY A 133 15.04 20.19 4.08
N VAL A 134 15.09 21.21 4.93
CA VAL A 134 16.31 22.00 5.18
C VAL A 134 17.26 21.42 6.22
N SER A 135 16.86 20.39 6.97
CA SER A 135 17.73 19.70 7.93
C SER A 135 18.14 18.33 7.42
N SER A 136 19.30 17.83 7.83
CA SER A 136 19.67 16.44 7.58
C SER A 136 18.90 15.52 8.54
N PHE A 137 18.08 14.62 7.99
CA PHE A 137 17.56 13.46 8.72
C PHE A 137 18.34 12.23 8.29
N ASN A 138 18.55 11.26 9.20
CA ASN A 138 19.33 10.03 8.95
C ASN A 138 18.88 9.21 7.71
N ASN A 139 17.66 9.47 7.21
CA ASN A 139 17.09 8.79 6.06
C ASN A 139 17.03 9.65 4.79
N CYS A 140 17.43 10.91 4.85
CA CYS A 140 17.50 11.80 3.71
C CYS A 140 18.89 11.74 3.09
N ALA A 141 18.97 11.53 1.76
CA ALA A 141 20.24 11.67 1.07
C ALA A 141 20.77 13.09 1.30
N THR A 142 22.07 13.22 1.58
CA THR A 142 22.74 14.51 1.80
C THR A 142 22.52 15.42 0.59
N GLY A 143 21.61 16.37 0.71
CA GLY A 143 21.23 17.29 -0.36
C GLY A 143 20.11 18.22 0.09
N ILE A 144 20.27 19.52 -0.17
CA ILE A 144 19.27 20.54 0.14
C ILE A 144 18.23 20.51 -0.98
N GLY A 145 16.98 20.14 -0.65
CA GLY A 145 15.85 20.36 -1.56
C GLY A 145 14.95 19.15 -1.77
N GLY A 146 13.82 19.15 -1.08
CA GLY A 146 12.57 18.46 -1.43
C GLY A 146 12.71 16.99 -1.84
N THR A 147 13.64 16.26 -1.23
CA THR A 147 13.73 14.83 -1.45
C THR A 147 12.67 14.12 -0.61
N MET A 148 12.08 13.04 -1.10
CA MET A 148 11.24 12.19 -0.27
C MET A 148 11.84 10.80 -0.26
N VAL A 149 11.72 10.13 0.87
CA VAL A 149 12.33 8.83 1.09
C VAL A 149 11.30 7.84 1.63
N GLY A 150 10.97 6.85 0.81
CA GLY A 150 10.22 5.66 1.21
C GLY A 150 11.17 4.51 1.51
N LYS A 151 11.10 3.95 2.73
CA LYS A 151 11.83 2.72 3.12
C LYS A 151 10.83 1.68 3.61
N GLU A 152 10.88 0.46 3.09
CA GLU A 152 10.02 -0.62 3.59
C GLU A 152 10.43 -0.96 5.04
N SER A 153 9.44 -1.07 5.94
CA SER A 153 9.72 -1.35 7.35
C SER A 153 10.15 -2.80 7.58
N ALA A 154 9.63 -3.73 6.76
CA ALA A 154 10.01 -5.15 6.76
C ALA A 154 9.59 -5.82 5.45
N GLY A 155 10.42 -6.73 4.91
CA GLY A 155 10.09 -7.49 3.70
C GLY A 155 11.27 -7.66 2.74
N ARG A 156 10.97 -8.15 1.54
CA ARG A 156 11.95 -8.34 0.46
C ARG A 156 12.54 -7.02 -0.05
N TYR A 157 11.88 -5.90 0.21
CA TYR A 157 12.23 -4.57 -0.27
C TYR A 157 12.69 -3.62 0.84
N LYS A 158 13.07 -4.17 2.00
CA LYS A 158 13.61 -3.42 3.17
C LYS A 158 14.75 -2.46 2.82
N ASP A 159 15.57 -2.81 1.83
CA ASP A 159 16.72 -2.01 1.41
C ASP A 159 16.40 -1.09 0.22
N LYS A 160 15.20 -1.17 -0.37
CA LYS A 160 14.80 -0.28 -1.46
C LYS A 160 14.49 1.10 -0.93
N VAL A 161 15.07 2.10 -1.58
CA VAL A 161 14.89 3.50 -1.23
C VAL A 161 14.32 4.23 -2.43
N PHE A 162 13.08 4.69 -2.31
CA PHE A 162 12.50 5.58 -3.31
C PHE A 162 12.96 7.00 -3.02
N LEU A 163 13.71 7.59 -3.95
CA LEU A 163 14.16 8.97 -3.88
C LEU A 163 13.37 9.80 -4.87
N TYR A 164 12.73 10.86 -4.41
CA TYR A 164 12.25 11.91 -5.30
C TYR A 164 13.21 13.08 -5.28
N TYR A 165 13.39 13.75 -6.41
CA TYR A 165 13.96 15.10 -6.43
C TYR A 165 12.97 16.02 -7.14
N THR A 166 12.75 17.21 -6.58
CA THR A 166 11.86 18.26 -7.12
C THR A 166 12.17 18.67 -8.57
N SER A 167 13.33 18.25 -9.10
CA SER A 167 13.78 18.51 -10.47
C SER A 167 13.91 17.27 -11.36
N GLN A 168 13.68 16.04 -10.89
CA GLN A 168 14.02 14.80 -11.63
C GLN A 168 12.99 13.66 -11.57
N GLY A 169 11.88 13.78 -10.84
CA GLY A 169 10.92 12.67 -10.75
C GLY A 169 11.27 11.62 -9.68
N VAL A 170 10.50 10.53 -9.62
CA VAL A 170 10.71 9.41 -8.66
C VAL A 170 11.74 8.43 -9.22
N VAL A 171 12.83 8.22 -8.48
CA VAL A 171 13.89 7.26 -8.82
C VAL A 171 13.94 6.20 -7.73
N ALA A 172 13.62 4.95 -8.07
CA ALA A 172 13.83 3.81 -7.19
C ALA A 172 15.31 3.39 -7.24
N LYS A 173 16.00 3.41 -6.10
CA LYS A 173 17.35 2.84 -5.95
C LYS A 173 17.30 1.58 -5.11
#